data_AF-A0A1G0CH55-F1
#
_entry.id   AF-A0A1G0CH55-F1
#
_cell.length_a   1.000
_cell.length_b   1.000
_cell.length_c   1.000
_cell.angle_alpha   90.00
_cell.angle_beta   90.00
_cell.angle_gamma   90.00
#
_symmetry.space_group_name_H-M   'P 1'
#
loop_
_entity.id
_entity.type
_entity.pdbx_description
1 polymer ?
#
loop_
_entity_poly.entity_id
_entity_poly.type
_entity_poly.pdbx_seq_one_letter_code
_entity_poly.pdbx_strand_id
1 'polypeptide(L)'
;MVNLPLIFSDIAGSEILLILVFVLVFFGSKSIPGIAQSLGKTIRQIKDASNDVQNEIKKSAGDVKGDFNLQRMINDTKNDIEQPFRQHAQTLDQSINFDPPKGFVRPVEKLPETPVVADQDGVESITTDVAESVQTTTETPQPEK
;
A
#
# COMPACT_ATOMS: atom_id res chain seq x y z
N MET A 1 -43.87 -3.96 -17.74
CA MET A 1 -42.46 -3.57 -17.89
C MET A 1 -41.65 -4.78 -17.47
N VAL A 2 -41.01 -5.46 -18.42
CA VAL A 2 -40.25 -6.69 -18.13
C VAL A 2 -38.99 -6.30 -17.38
N ASN A 3 -38.94 -6.64 -16.09
CA ASN A 3 -37.73 -6.50 -15.28
C ASN A 3 -36.69 -7.46 -15.84
N LEU A 4 -35.61 -6.93 -16.40
CA LEU A 4 -34.41 -7.68 -16.71
C LEU A 4 -33.69 -7.93 -15.38
N PRO A 5 -33.66 -9.16 -14.85
CA PRO A 5 -32.73 -9.47 -13.78
C PRO A 5 -31.34 -9.61 -14.43
N LEU A 6 -30.32 -9.98 -13.67
CA LEU A 6 -29.15 -10.70 -14.22
C LEU A 6 -27.98 -9.84 -14.76
N ILE A 7 -27.44 -8.89 -13.99
CA ILE A 7 -26.04 -8.44 -14.23
C ILE A 7 -25.17 -8.28 -12.96
N PHE A 8 -25.76 -7.96 -11.80
CA PHE A 8 -24.99 -7.71 -10.56
C PHE A 8 -24.89 -8.88 -9.56
N SER A 9 -25.67 -9.95 -9.75
CA SER A 9 -25.33 -11.30 -9.25
C SER A 9 -24.68 -12.17 -10.35
N ASP A 10 -24.30 -11.52 -11.47
CA ASP A 10 -24.22 -12.13 -12.80
C ASP A 10 -22.86 -11.91 -13.52
N ILE A 11 -21.91 -11.16 -12.96
CA ILE A 11 -20.60 -10.89 -13.61
C ILE A 11 -19.49 -11.85 -13.16
N ALA A 12 -19.62 -12.51 -12.01
CA ALA A 12 -18.58 -13.41 -11.53
C ALA A 12 -18.90 -14.88 -11.79
N GLY A 13 -20.11 -15.34 -11.48
CA GLY A 13 -20.47 -16.76 -11.58
C GLY A 13 -20.92 -17.17 -12.98
N SER A 14 -21.96 -16.51 -13.51
CA SER A 14 -22.51 -16.83 -14.83
C SER A 14 -21.56 -16.45 -15.98
N GLU A 15 -20.82 -15.34 -15.87
CA GLU A 15 -19.82 -14.96 -16.88
C GLU A 15 -18.66 -15.96 -16.97
N ILE A 16 -18.09 -16.40 -15.83
CA ILE A 16 -17.07 -17.44 -15.80
C ILE A 16 -17.62 -18.75 -16.38
N LEU A 17 -18.85 -19.13 -16.03
CA LEU A 17 -19.49 -20.34 -16.57
C LEU A 17 -19.67 -20.23 -18.09
N LEU A 18 -20.10 -19.07 -18.60
CA LEU A 18 -20.28 -18.83 -20.03
C LEU A 18 -18.95 -18.90 -20.80
N ILE A 19 -17.88 -18.30 -20.26
CA ILE A 19 -16.53 -18.40 -20.83
C ILE A 19 -16.04 -19.85 -20.78
N LEU A 20 -16.28 -20.57 -19.69
CA LEU A 20 -15.89 -21.98 -19.56
C LEU A 20 -16.61 -22.83 -20.62
N VAL A 21 -17.92 -22.65 -20.79
CA VAL A 21 -18.70 -23.32 -21.85
C VAL A 21 -18.18 -22.97 -23.24
N PHE A 22 -17.89 -21.70 -23.50
CA PHE A 22 -17.29 -21.27 -24.76
C PHE A 22 -15.97 -22.01 -25.01
N VAL A 23 -15.04 -21.97 -24.06
CA VAL A 23 -13.77 -22.71 -24.14
C VAL A 23 -13.99 -24.21 -24.34
N LEU A 24 -14.95 -24.84 -23.67
CA LEU A 24 -15.29 -26.24 -23.89
C LEU A 24 -15.84 -26.54 -25.28
N VAL A 25 -16.54 -25.61 -25.94
CA VAL A 25 -17.01 -25.79 -27.33
C VAL A 25 -15.85 -25.67 -28.32
N PHE A 26 -14.95 -24.70 -28.14
CA PHE A 26 -13.81 -24.51 -29.04
C PHE A 26 -12.71 -25.55 -28.85
N PHE A 27 -12.39 -25.89 -27.59
CA PHE A 27 -11.30 -26.81 -27.26
C PHE A 27 -11.79 -28.25 -27.02
N GLY A 28 -13.08 -28.45 -26.73
CA GLY A 28 -13.64 -29.76 -26.38
C GLY A 28 -13.43 -30.14 -24.91
N SER A 29 -14.36 -30.93 -24.35
CA SER A 29 -14.29 -31.44 -22.96
C SER A 29 -13.09 -32.34 -22.67
N LYS A 30 -12.45 -32.91 -23.69
CA LYS A 30 -11.29 -33.80 -23.57
C LYS A 30 -9.96 -33.04 -23.44
N SER A 31 -9.91 -31.77 -23.87
CA SER A 31 -8.67 -31.01 -23.96
C SER A 31 -8.28 -30.32 -22.65
N ILE A 32 -9.24 -29.69 -21.96
CA ILE A 32 -9.03 -29.08 -20.62
C ILE A 32 -8.41 -30.05 -19.61
N PRO A 33 -8.96 -31.27 -19.39
CA PRO A 33 -8.38 -32.22 -18.45
C PRO A 33 -7.00 -32.73 -18.90
N GLY A 34 -6.76 -32.84 -20.21
CA GLY A 34 -5.44 -33.22 -20.75
C GLY A 34 -4.36 -32.18 -20.45
N ILE A 35 -4.65 -30.89 -20.70
CA ILE A 35 -3.74 -29.77 -20.46
C ILE A 35 -3.50 -29.60 -18.94
N ALA A 36 -4.55 -29.72 -18.13
CA ALA A 36 -4.42 -29.65 -16.67
C ALA A 36 -3.51 -30.77 -16.14
N GLN A 37 -3.62 -32.00 -16.66
CA GLN A 37 -2.76 -33.11 -16.27
C GLN A 37 -1.30 -32.92 -16.72
N SER A 38 -1.05 -32.42 -17.94
CA SER A 38 0.31 -32.16 -18.41
C SER A 38 0.95 -31.01 -17.63
N LEU A 39 0.23 -29.90 -17.44
CA LEU A 39 0.71 -28.75 -16.69
C LEU A 39 0.96 -29.11 -15.22
N GLY A 40 0.05 -29.88 -14.60
CA GLY A 40 0.23 -30.37 -13.23
C GLY A 40 1.46 -31.27 -13.07
N LYS A 41 1.70 -32.16 -14.05
CA LYS A 41 2.94 -32.97 -14.08
C LYS A 41 4.18 -32.09 -14.25
N THR A 42 4.14 -31.09 -15.13
CA THR A 42 5.24 -30.12 -15.33
C THR A 42 5.53 -29.33 -14.06
N ILE A 43 4.51 -28.74 -13.43
CA ILE A 43 4.67 -27.98 -12.17
C ILE A 43 5.26 -28.87 -11.08
N ARG A 44 4.80 -30.13 -10.97
CA ARG A 44 5.35 -31.10 -10.03
C ARG A 44 6.82 -31.40 -10.32
N GLN A 45 7.20 -31.68 -11.56
CA GLN A 45 8.59 -31.93 -11.94
C GLN A 45 9.48 -30.73 -11.69
N ILE A 46 9.02 -29.52 -12.02
CA ILE A 46 9.74 -28.27 -11.73
C ILE A 46 9.95 -28.13 -10.22
N LYS A 47 8.91 -28.39 -9.41
CA LYS A 47 8.99 -28.32 -7.95
C LYS A 47 9.96 -29.35 -7.38
N ASP A 48 9.89 -30.60 -7.86
CA ASP A 48 10.76 -31.68 -7.41
C ASP A 48 12.23 -31.38 -7.75
N ALA A 49 12.52 -31.00 -8.99
CA ALA A 49 13.85 -30.59 -9.41
C ALA A 49 14.36 -29.35 -8.65
N SER A 50 13.48 -28.37 -8.40
CA SER A 50 13.84 -27.18 -7.62
C SER A 50 14.11 -27.53 -6.16
N ASN A 51 13.42 -28.50 -5.58
CA ASN A 51 13.67 -28.95 -4.21
C ASN A 51 15.00 -29.70 -4.11
N ASP A 52 15.32 -30.54 -5.09
CA ASP A 52 16.61 -31.23 -5.14
C ASP A 52 17.77 -30.23 -5.23
N VAL A 53 17.67 -29.24 -6.13
CA VAL A 53 18.65 -28.14 -6.24
C VAL A 53 18.74 -27.32 -4.96
N GLN A 54 17.60 -26.96 -4.36
CA GLN A 54 17.59 -26.25 -3.06
C GLN A 54 18.25 -27.06 -1.95
N ASN A 55 18.03 -28.38 -1.92
CA ASN A 55 18.58 -29.25 -0.91
C ASN A 55 20.09 -29.45 -1.10
N GLU A 56 20.55 -29.53 -2.35
CA GLU A 56 21.97 -29.55 -2.70
C GLU A 56 22.65 -28.22 -2.33
N ILE A 57 22.04 -27.08 -2.66
CA ILE A 57 22.54 -25.75 -2.26
C ILE A 57 22.60 -25.65 -0.73
N LYS A 58 21.56 -26.10 -0.01
CA LYS A 58 21.52 -26.06 1.45
C LYS A 58 22.54 -27.00 2.09
N LYS A 59 22.77 -28.18 1.49
CA LYS A 59 23.80 -29.13 1.92
C LYS A 59 25.19 -28.56 1.67
N SER A 60 25.47 -28.07 0.46
CA SER A 60 26.73 -27.43 0.10
C SER A 60 26.98 -26.17 0.93
N ALA A 61 25.97 -25.34 1.17
CA ALA A 61 26.09 -24.18 2.06
C ALA A 61 26.25 -24.59 3.53
N GLY A 62 25.63 -25.70 3.97
CA GLY A 62 25.81 -26.26 5.30
C GLY A 62 27.23 -26.80 5.52
N ASP A 63 27.80 -27.47 4.52
CA ASP A 63 29.16 -28.01 4.51
C ASP A 63 30.20 -26.87 4.42
N VAL A 64 29.99 -25.91 3.51
CA VAL A 64 30.81 -24.69 3.41
C VAL A 64 30.71 -23.84 4.67
N LYS A 65 29.58 -23.80 5.39
CA LYS A 65 29.46 -23.13 6.69
C LYS A 65 30.09 -23.93 7.84
N GLY A 66 30.28 -25.24 7.67
CA GLY A 66 31.05 -26.10 8.57
C GLY A 66 32.55 -25.85 8.44
N ASP A 67 33.05 -25.75 7.20
CA ASP A 67 34.46 -25.53 6.88
C ASP A 67 34.88 -24.05 7.02
N PHE A 68 34.09 -23.11 6.49
CA PHE A 68 34.19 -21.70 6.83
C PHE A 68 33.33 -21.48 8.07
N ASN A 69 33.96 -21.53 9.25
CA ASN A 69 33.33 -21.13 10.52
C ASN A 69 32.87 -19.67 10.42
N LEU A 70 31.70 -19.45 9.81
CA LEU A 70 31.13 -18.14 9.57
C LEU A 70 30.86 -17.43 10.89
N GLN A 71 30.64 -18.20 11.97
CA GLN A 71 30.59 -17.69 13.33
C GLN A 71 31.93 -17.16 13.83
N ARG A 72 33.06 -17.81 13.53
CA ARG A 72 34.39 -17.25 13.84
C ARG A 72 34.63 -15.97 13.04
N MET A 73 34.38 -16.01 11.74
CA MET A 73 34.57 -14.84 10.87
C MET A 73 33.68 -13.65 11.28
N ILE A 74 32.42 -13.90 11.67
CA ILE A 74 31.51 -12.87 12.20
C ILE A 74 32.00 -12.35 13.56
N ASN A 75 32.54 -13.20 14.44
CA ASN A 75 33.04 -12.79 15.74
C ASN A 75 34.36 -12.00 15.62
N ASP A 76 35.26 -12.43 14.74
CA ASP A 76 36.50 -11.72 14.42
C ASP A 76 36.18 -10.35 13.81
N THR A 77 35.26 -10.30 12.84
CA THR A 77 34.78 -9.04 12.25
C THR A 77 34.09 -8.13 13.28
N LYS A 78 33.31 -8.70 14.20
CA LYS A 78 32.68 -7.93 15.29
C LYS A 78 33.73 -7.31 16.20
N ASN A 79 34.79 -8.05 16.56
CA ASN A 79 35.84 -7.54 17.43
C ASN A 79 36.64 -6.42 16.75
N ASP A 80 36.96 -6.59 15.47
CA ASP A 80 37.74 -5.61 14.70
C ASP A 80 36.95 -4.32 14.41
N ILE A 81 35.63 -4.42 14.25
CA ILE A 81 34.75 -3.26 14.01
C ILE A 81 34.26 -2.62 15.31
N GLU A 82 33.97 -3.39 16.37
CA GLU A 82 33.47 -2.84 17.64
C GLU A 82 34.47 -1.89 18.29
N GLN A 83 35.77 -2.22 18.30
CA GLN A 83 36.75 -1.40 19.01
C GLN A 83 36.83 0.04 18.50
N PRO A 84 37.06 0.28 17.19
CA PRO A 84 37.08 1.65 16.65
C PRO A 84 35.69 2.29 16.70
N PHE A 85 34.61 1.51 16.56
CA PHE A 85 33.26 2.05 16.62
C PHE A 85 32.86 2.50 18.02
N ARG A 86 33.23 1.77 19.09
CA ARG A 86 32.99 2.17 20.48
C ARG A 86 33.71 3.47 20.83
N GLN A 87 34.91 3.66 20.31
CA GLN A 87 35.65 4.91 20.48
C GLN A 87 34.91 6.08 19.82
N HIS A 88 34.39 5.88 18.61
CA HIS A 88 33.56 6.91 17.97
C HIS A 88 32.22 7.13 18.68
N ALA A 89 31.53 6.07 19.10
CA ALA A 89 30.26 6.17 19.81
C ALA A 89 30.39 7.00 21.10
N GLN A 90 31.45 6.79 21.88
CA GLN A 90 31.72 7.56 23.10
C GLN A 90 31.98 9.06 22.81
N THR A 91 32.65 9.37 21.69
CA THR A 91 32.82 10.77 21.27
C THR A 91 31.54 11.39 20.71
N LEU A 92 30.68 10.58 20.10
CA LEU A 92 29.39 11.02 19.58
C LEU A 92 28.42 11.32 20.72
N ASP A 93 28.32 10.45 21.72
CA ASP A 93 27.50 10.66 22.93
C ASP A 93 27.84 11.97 23.64
N GLN A 94 29.10 12.41 23.57
CA GLN A 94 29.55 13.69 24.13
C GLN A 94 29.26 14.91 23.23
N SER A 95 28.93 14.69 21.94
CA SER A 95 28.71 15.74 20.95
C SER A 95 27.25 15.92 20.51
N ILE A 96 26.33 15.00 20.88
CA ILE A 96 24.90 15.21 20.62
C ILE A 96 24.28 16.06 21.73
N ASN A 97 24.69 17.31 21.82
CA ASN A 97 23.92 18.37 22.47
C ASN A 97 23.73 19.49 21.43
N PHE A 98 22.97 19.16 20.37
CA PHE A 98 22.61 20.11 19.32
C PHE A 98 21.45 20.96 19.83
N ASP A 99 21.79 22.12 20.42
CA ASP A 99 20.84 23.18 20.68
C ASP A 99 20.75 24.03 19.39
N PRO A 100 19.66 23.97 18.61
CA PRO A 100 19.56 24.76 17.39
C PRO A 100 19.67 26.24 17.75
N PRO A 101 20.46 27.05 17.01
CA PRO A 101 20.57 28.48 17.30
C PRO A 101 19.19 29.13 17.22
N LYS A 102 18.68 29.59 18.37
CA LYS A 102 17.47 30.42 18.45
C LYS A 102 17.78 31.78 17.84
N GLY A 103 17.59 31.90 16.53
CA GLY A 103 17.93 33.15 15.84
C GLY A 103 17.54 33.26 14.38
N PHE A 104 16.76 32.33 13.83
CA PHE A 104 16.25 32.48 12.46
C PHE A 104 14.72 32.52 12.44
N VAL A 105 14.17 33.56 13.05
CA VAL A 105 12.84 34.04 12.71
C VAL A 105 13.05 35.13 11.68
N ARG A 106 12.79 34.85 10.40
CA ARG A 106 12.61 35.95 9.44
C ARG A 106 11.40 36.73 9.96
N PRO A 107 11.47 38.04 10.23
CA PRO A 107 10.27 38.83 10.38
C PRO A 107 9.42 38.55 9.15
N VAL A 108 8.20 38.05 9.33
CA VAL A 108 7.23 38.03 8.25
C VAL A 108 6.94 39.50 7.96
N GLU A 109 7.72 40.08 7.05
CA GLU A 109 7.47 41.40 6.51
C GLU A 109 6.09 41.31 5.86
N LYS A 110 5.11 41.94 6.50
CA LYS A 110 3.74 42.00 6.04
C LYS A 110 3.80 42.48 4.59
N LEU A 111 3.48 41.60 3.64
CA LEU A 111 3.49 41.94 2.23
C LEU A 111 2.69 43.24 2.07
N PRO A 112 3.19 44.24 1.32
CA PRO A 112 2.43 45.44 1.05
C PRO A 112 1.11 45.02 0.40
N GLU A 113 0.01 45.37 1.05
CA GLU A 113 -1.33 45.21 0.52
C GLU A 113 -1.35 45.93 -0.83
N THR A 114 -1.38 45.15 -1.91
CA THR A 114 -1.54 45.71 -3.24
C THR A 114 -2.92 46.34 -3.27
N PRO A 115 -3.08 47.59 -3.72
CA PRO A 115 -4.39 48.22 -3.75
C PRO A 115 -5.28 47.39 -4.67
N VAL A 116 -6.30 46.75 -4.09
CA VAL A 116 -7.39 46.18 -4.86
C VAL A 116 -8.18 47.37 -5.39
N VAL A 117 -7.81 47.85 -6.58
CA VAL A 117 -8.59 48.81 -7.33
C VAL A 117 -9.79 48.07 -7.89
N ALA A 118 -10.95 48.39 -7.34
CA ALA A 118 -12.25 48.06 -7.91
C ALA A 118 -12.61 49.10 -8.98
N ASP A 119 -12.97 48.65 -10.19
CA ASP A 119 -14.15 49.09 -10.96
C ASP A 119 -14.25 48.15 -12.19
N GLN A 120 -15.25 47.26 -12.24
CA GLN A 120 -16.62 47.44 -12.76
C GLN A 120 -16.68 47.70 -14.26
N ASP A 121 -17.23 46.73 -15.00
CA ASP A 121 -18.26 46.96 -16.01
C ASP A 121 -18.89 45.62 -16.42
N GLY A 122 -20.21 45.51 -16.24
CA GLY A 122 -21.04 44.63 -17.07
C GLY A 122 -21.73 43.44 -16.39
N VAL A 123 -22.89 43.71 -15.77
CA VAL A 123 -24.19 42.99 -15.84
C VAL A 123 -24.16 41.47 -16.11
N GLU A 124 -24.78 40.59 -15.33
CA GLU A 124 -26.09 40.62 -14.65
C GLU A 124 -25.96 39.88 -13.30
N SER A 125 -26.30 40.47 -12.15
CA SER A 125 -27.64 40.53 -11.55
C SER A 125 -28.41 39.21 -11.60
N ILE A 126 -28.95 38.64 -10.54
CA ILE A 126 -29.25 39.03 -9.15
C ILE A 126 -29.58 37.65 -8.53
N THR A 127 -28.79 37.16 -7.56
CA THR A 127 -29.01 37.27 -6.10
C THR A 127 -30.40 36.82 -5.63
N THR A 128 -30.46 36.63 -4.30
CA THR A 128 -31.67 36.61 -3.48
C THR A 128 -32.19 35.19 -3.29
N ASP A 129 -32.22 34.61 -2.09
CA ASP A 129 -31.99 35.03 -0.70
C ASP A 129 -32.48 33.79 0.12
N VAL A 130 -32.34 33.58 1.42
CA VAL A 130 -32.07 34.45 2.55
C VAL A 130 -31.73 33.51 3.69
N ALA A 131 -30.73 33.89 4.46
CA ALA A 131 -30.50 33.36 5.78
C ALA A 131 -31.67 33.76 6.70
N GLU A 132 -32.02 32.88 7.62
CA GLU A 132 -32.33 33.30 8.99
C GLU A 132 -33.64 34.09 9.21
N SER A 133 -34.63 33.41 9.78
CA SER A 133 -35.55 34.04 10.72
C SER A 133 -35.57 33.25 12.03
N VAL A 134 -35.00 33.89 13.04
CA VAL A 134 -35.13 33.59 14.47
C VAL A 134 -36.59 33.70 14.88
N GLN A 135 -37.12 32.68 15.56
CA GLN A 135 -38.11 32.80 16.65
C GLN A 135 -38.24 31.48 17.43
N THR A 136 -37.39 31.33 18.45
CA THR A 136 -37.72 31.16 19.87
C THR A 136 -39.10 30.61 20.30
N THR A 137 -39.04 29.65 21.24
CA THR A 137 -40.02 29.27 22.30
C THR A 137 -41.04 28.18 21.96
N THR A 138 -40.85 26.93 22.42
CA THR A 138 -41.24 26.33 23.73
C THR A 138 -42.61 25.66 23.65
N GLU A 139 -42.65 24.32 23.79
CA GLU A 139 -43.44 23.55 24.77
C GLU A 139 -43.55 22.07 24.34
N THR A 140 -43.28 21.16 25.27
CA THR A 140 -43.75 19.76 25.29
C THR A 140 -44.87 19.72 26.32
N PRO A 141 -46.07 19.15 26.06
CA PRO A 141 -46.28 17.72 26.37
C PRO A 141 -47.27 16.95 25.46
N GLN A 142 -47.07 15.62 25.45
CA GLN A 142 -47.98 14.47 25.18
C GLN A 142 -49.51 14.68 25.37
N PRO A 143 -50.42 13.71 25.08
CA PRO A 143 -50.42 12.51 24.21
C PRO A 143 -51.77 12.35 23.42
N GLU A 144 -52.08 11.13 22.93
CA GLU A 144 -53.43 10.56 22.68
C GLU A 144 -53.91 10.40 21.22
N LYS A 145 -53.78 9.19 20.65
CA LYS A 145 -54.86 8.18 20.59
C LYS A 145 -54.34 6.81 20.18
#